data_AF-A0AA38S688-F1
#
_entry.id   AF-A0AA38S688-F1
#
_cell.length_a   1.000
_cell.length_b   1.000
_cell.length_c   1.000
_cell.angle_alpha   90.00
_cell.angle_beta   90.00
_cell.angle_gamma   90.00
#
_symmetry.space_group_name_H-M   'P 1'
#
loop_
_entity.id
_entity.type
_entity.pdbx_description
1 polymer ?
#
loop_
_entity_poly.entity_id
_entity_poly.type
_entity_poly.pdbx_seq_one_letter_code
_entity_poly.pdbx_strand_id
1 'polypeptide(L)'
;MVTGHSLSGAEPLAVGLDFRGWGESTGPKDAKAYTISAITSDIDVALTNLRLERVVLLDLSIGAKVAQILMTLLPASALRGLVLVSPAPATPCSLPSDMSEQQMHAYDNAESAEFVARNVLMLSFRLRDLPDFVVDDMLRGNR
;
A
#
# COMPACT_ATOMS: atom_id res chain seq x y z
N MET A 1 -8.08 9.05 -2.94
CA MET A 1 -7.92 10.43 -3.49
C MET A 1 -6.46 10.61 -3.94
N VAL A 2 -6.16 11.36 -5.02
CA VAL A 2 -4.77 11.60 -5.46
C VAL A 2 -4.31 12.95 -4.93
N THR A 3 -3.32 12.97 -4.03
CA THR A 3 -2.69 14.22 -3.56
C THR A 3 -1.36 14.42 -4.27
N GLY A 4 -1.26 15.46 -5.10
CA GLY A 4 -0.02 15.87 -5.76
C GLY A 4 0.49 17.18 -5.17
N HIS A 5 1.71 17.17 -4.63
CA HIS A 5 2.41 18.39 -4.23
C HIS A 5 3.54 18.67 -5.24
N SER A 6 3.49 19.83 -5.90
CA SER A 6 4.59 20.35 -6.71
C SER A 6 5.34 21.40 -5.91
N LEU A 7 6.60 21.12 -5.58
CA LEU A 7 7.55 22.12 -5.12
C LEU A 7 8.39 22.53 -6.34
N SER A 8 8.11 23.72 -6.88
CA SER A 8 8.88 24.46 -7.91
C SER A 8 9.85 23.68 -8.84
N GLY A 9 9.50 23.59 -10.13
CA GLY A 9 10.43 23.73 -11.26
C GLY A 9 11.46 22.64 -11.60
N ALA A 10 11.86 21.74 -10.70
CA ALA A 10 12.83 20.68 -11.02
C ALA A 10 12.66 19.36 -10.24
N GLU A 11 11.64 19.26 -9.38
CA GLU A 11 11.41 18.05 -8.59
C GLU A 11 10.39 17.13 -9.27
N PRO A 12 10.59 15.79 -9.22
CA PRO A 12 9.62 14.85 -9.75
C PRO A 12 8.29 14.97 -8.98
N LEU A 13 7.17 14.87 -9.71
CA LEU A 13 5.85 14.83 -9.10
C LEU A 13 5.72 13.57 -8.23
N ALA A 14 5.49 13.76 -6.93
CA ALA A 14 5.16 12.67 -6.02
C ALA A 14 3.65 12.43 -6.01
N VAL A 15 3.24 11.18 -6.21
CA VAL A 15 1.85 10.74 -6.19
C VAL A 15 1.71 9.61 -5.19
N GLY A 16 0.90 9.82 -4.16
CA GLY A 16 0.43 8.77 -3.25
C GLY A 16 -0.91 8.24 -3.72
N LEU A 17 -1.07 6.91 -3.69
CA LEU A 17 -2.32 6.23 -4.04
C LEU A 17 -2.81 5.42 -2.84
N ASP A 18 -4.02 5.68 -2.39
CA ASP A 18 -4.74 4.77 -1.50
C ASP A 18 -5.28 3.60 -2.34
N PHE A 19 -4.95 2.37 -1.94
CA PHE A 19 -5.50 1.19 -2.60
C PHE A 19 -7.02 1.10 -2.40
N ARG A 20 -7.69 0.35 -3.28
CA ARG A 20 -9.12 0.05 -3.13
C ARG A 20 -9.44 -0.35 -1.68
N GLY A 21 -10.47 0.27 -1.12
CA GLY A 21 -10.93 0.05 0.24
C GLY A 21 -10.00 0.55 1.36
N TRP A 22 -9.04 1.42 1.06
CA TRP A 22 -8.19 2.09 2.05
C TRP A 22 -8.23 3.60 1.88
N GLY A 23 -7.93 4.33 2.96
CA GLY A 23 -7.83 5.79 2.96
C GLY A 23 -9.06 6.46 2.34
N GLU A 24 -8.84 7.31 1.35
CA GLU A 24 -9.88 8.03 0.62
C GLU A 24 -10.28 7.32 -0.69
N SER A 25 -9.95 6.04 -0.85
CA SER A 25 -10.36 5.22 -1.98
C SER A 25 -11.55 4.35 -1.60
N THR A 26 -12.55 4.27 -2.49
CA THR A 26 -13.67 3.34 -2.32
C THR A 26 -13.20 1.89 -2.54
N GLY A 27 -14.02 0.93 -2.12
CA GLY A 27 -13.73 -0.49 -2.35
C GLY A 27 -14.99 -1.36 -2.42
N PRO A 28 -14.93 -2.50 -3.10
CA PRO A 28 -16.01 -3.48 -3.10
C PRO A 28 -16.17 -4.14 -1.73
N LYS A 29 -17.38 -4.56 -1.37
CA LYS A 29 -17.63 -5.33 -0.13
C LYS A 29 -17.15 -6.79 -0.20
N ASP A 30 -16.92 -7.30 -1.41
CA ASP A 30 -16.44 -8.67 -1.59
C ASP A 30 -14.96 -8.77 -1.23
N ALA A 31 -14.64 -9.52 -0.18
CA ALA A 31 -13.27 -9.78 0.26
C ALA A 31 -12.40 -10.40 -0.86
N LYS A 32 -12.99 -11.13 -1.81
CA LYS A 32 -12.26 -11.72 -2.94
C LYS A 32 -11.80 -10.69 -3.99
N ALA A 33 -12.26 -9.45 -3.89
CA ALA A 33 -11.91 -8.39 -4.84
C ALA A 33 -10.63 -7.62 -4.48
N TYR A 34 -9.93 -8.01 -3.41
CA TYR A 34 -8.69 -7.39 -2.93
C TYR A 34 -7.43 -8.19 -3.33
N THR A 35 -7.44 -8.81 -4.51
CA THR A 35 -6.26 -9.53 -5.01
C THR A 35 -5.17 -8.55 -5.47
N ILE A 36 -3.90 -8.98 -5.42
CA ILE A 36 -2.76 -8.17 -5.91
C ILE A 36 -2.99 -7.73 -7.36
N SER A 37 -3.50 -8.62 -8.22
CA SER A 37 -3.82 -8.29 -9.62
C SER A 37 -4.89 -7.21 -9.73
N ALA A 38 -5.92 -7.26 -8.89
CA ALA A 38 -7.00 -6.27 -8.92
C ALA A 38 -6.51 -4.90 -8.43
N ILE A 39 -5.68 -4.85 -7.38
CA ILE A 39 -5.03 -3.60 -6.92
C ILE A 39 -4.10 -3.06 -8.03
N THR A 40 -3.32 -3.93 -8.66
CA THR A 40 -2.42 -3.55 -9.77
C THR A 40 -3.20 -2.91 -10.93
N SER A 41 -4.36 -3.46 -11.27
CA SER A 41 -5.22 -2.92 -12.33
C SER A 41 -5.74 -1.52 -12.00
N ASP A 42 -6.02 -1.20 -10.73
CA ASP A 42 -6.44 0.16 -10.36
C ASP A 42 -5.31 1.16 -10.56
N ILE A 43 -4.08 0.75 -10.25
CA ILE A 43 -2.90 1.62 -10.40
C ILE A 43 -2.62 1.87 -11.87
N ASP A 44 -2.72 0.85 -12.73
CA ASP A 44 -2.55 1.03 -14.18
C ASP A 44 -3.56 2.03 -14.77
N VAL A 45 -4.83 1.93 -14.32
CA VAL A 45 -5.88 2.90 -14.66
C VAL A 45 -5.56 4.29 -14.10
N ALA A 46 -5.04 4.39 -12.87
CA ALA A 46 -4.65 5.66 -12.27
C ALA A 46 -3.49 6.31 -13.04
N LEU A 47 -2.45 5.56 -13.40
CA LEU A 47 -1.32 6.05 -14.21
C LEU A 47 -1.80 6.58 -15.56
N THR A 48 -2.70 5.85 -16.23
CA THR A 48 -3.30 6.25 -17.50
C THR A 48 -4.11 7.55 -17.36
N ASN A 49 -5.00 7.62 -16.37
CA ASN A 49 -5.87 8.78 -16.15
C ASN A 49 -5.09 10.04 -15.74
N LEU A 50 -4.01 9.86 -14.97
CA LEU A 50 -3.10 10.94 -14.56
C LEU A 50 -2.06 11.27 -15.64
N ARG A 51 -2.02 10.52 -16.75
CA ARG A 51 -1.06 10.66 -17.85
C ARG A 51 0.40 10.58 -17.36
N LEU A 52 0.67 9.65 -16.46
CA LEU A 52 1.99 9.40 -15.90
C LEU A 52 2.75 8.42 -16.78
N GLU A 53 3.47 8.95 -17.76
CA GLU A 53 4.16 8.15 -18.78
C GLU A 53 5.55 7.67 -18.35
N ARG A 54 6.15 8.31 -17.34
CA ARG A 54 7.47 7.95 -16.80
C ARG A 54 7.44 7.99 -15.29
N VAL A 55 7.64 6.84 -14.65
CA VAL A 55 7.45 6.70 -13.21
C VAL A 55 8.64 6.03 -12.55
N VAL A 56 8.89 6.43 -11.30
CA VAL A 56 9.66 5.64 -10.34
C VAL A 56 8.64 5.05 -9.38
N LEU A 57 8.62 3.73 -9.24
CA LEU A 57 7.75 3.05 -8.29
C LEU A 57 8.46 2.94 -6.95
N LEU A 58 7.80 3.36 -5.87
CA LEU A 58 8.28 3.28 -4.50
C LEU A 58 7.21 2.56 -3.67
N ASP A 59 7.53 1.37 -3.19
CA ASP A 59 6.54 0.52 -2.54
C ASP A 59 7.10 -0.24 -1.32
N LEU A 60 6.25 -0.41 -0.31
CA LEU A 60 6.55 -1.08 0.95
C LEU A 60 5.75 -2.38 1.08
N SER A 61 6.39 -3.45 1.58
CA SER A 61 5.72 -4.70 1.98
C SER A 61 4.79 -5.27 0.88
N ILE A 62 3.47 -5.26 1.09
CA ILE A 62 2.49 -5.75 0.10
C ILE A 62 2.48 -4.91 -1.19
N GLY A 63 2.76 -3.61 -1.10
CA GLY A 63 2.91 -2.74 -2.26
C GLY A 63 4.02 -3.21 -3.17
N ALA A 64 5.07 -3.82 -2.63
CA ALA A 64 6.18 -4.32 -3.45
C ALA A 64 5.75 -5.47 -4.37
N LYS A 65 4.82 -6.33 -3.93
CA LYS A 65 4.22 -7.37 -4.80
C LYS A 65 3.41 -6.75 -5.92
N VAL A 66 2.65 -5.70 -5.60
CA VAL A 66 1.88 -4.93 -6.59
C VAL A 66 2.82 -4.30 -7.62
N ALA A 67 3.90 -3.64 -7.18
CA ALA A 67 4.91 -3.03 -8.05
C ALA A 67 5.58 -4.05 -8.97
N GLN A 68 5.91 -5.24 -8.45
CA GLN A 68 6.50 -6.33 -9.21
C GLN A 68 5.57 -6.87 -10.30
N ILE A 69 4.25 -6.89 -10.09
CA ILE A 69 3.31 -7.25 -11.16
C ILE A 69 3.16 -6.08 -12.14
N LEU A 70 2.98 -4.86 -11.64
CA LEU A 70 2.78 -3.66 -12.45
C LEU A 70 3.91 -3.46 -13.47
N MET A 71 5.17 -3.66 -13.06
CA MET A 71 6.31 -3.53 -13.98
C MET A 71 6.27 -4.48 -15.19
N THR A 72 5.53 -5.59 -15.09
CA THR A 72 5.35 -6.52 -16.22
C THR A 72 4.25 -6.07 -17.19
N LEU A 73 3.37 -5.17 -16.75
CA LEU A 73 2.28 -4.59 -17.53
C LEU A 73 2.66 -3.26 -18.17
N LEU A 74 3.61 -2.54 -17.57
CA LEU A 74 4.07 -1.24 -18.06
C LEU A 74 4.88 -1.35 -19.36
N PRO A 75 4.77 -0.37 -20.28
CA PRO A 75 5.69 -0.26 -21.40
C PRO A 75 7.14 -0.14 -20.91
N ALA A 76 8.09 -0.75 -21.63
CA ALA A 76 9.51 -0.74 -21.25
C ALA A 76 10.12 0.67 -21.08
N SER A 77 9.54 1.68 -21.74
CA SER A 77 9.97 3.09 -21.64
C SER A 77 9.43 3.83 -20.41
N ALA A 78 8.41 3.27 -19.74
CA ALA A 78 7.67 3.94 -18.68
C ALA A 78 8.34 3.83 -17.32
N LEU A 79 8.89 2.66 -16.97
CA LEU A 79 9.54 2.45 -15.68
C LEU A 79 10.95 3.04 -15.69
N ARG A 80 11.20 4.05 -14.85
CA ARG A 80 12.52 4.71 -14.71
C ARG A 80 13.30 4.27 -13.49
N GLY A 81 12.62 3.68 -12.51
CA GLY A 81 13.24 3.15 -11.32
C GLY A 81 12.23 2.37 -10.48
N LEU A 82 12.75 1.49 -9.64
CA LEU A 82 11.96 0.68 -8.71
C LEU A 82 12.68 0.66 -7.36
N VAL A 83 11.99 1.09 -6.32
CA VAL A 83 12.47 1.07 -4.94
C VAL A 83 11.51 0.24 -4.11
N LEU A 84 11.98 -0.91 -3.64
CA LEU A 84 11.21 -1.83 -2.81
C LEU A 84 11.74 -1.78 -1.37
N VAL A 85 10.89 -1.40 -0.43
CA VAL A 85 11.22 -1.36 0.99
C VAL A 85 10.58 -2.57 1.67
N SER A 86 11.38 -3.37 2.39
CA SER A 86 10.93 -4.57 3.10
C SER A 86 9.93 -5.43 2.31
N PRO A 87 10.23 -5.80 1.04
CA PRO A 87 9.26 -6.47 0.19
C PRO A 87 8.88 -7.84 0.75
N ALA A 88 7.59 -8.17 0.72
CA ALA A 88 7.18 -9.55 0.89
C ALA A 88 7.77 -10.41 -0.25
N PRO A 89 8.06 -11.71 -0.04
CA PRO A 89 8.63 -12.58 -1.07
C PRO A 89 7.81 -12.54 -2.36
N ALA A 90 8.44 -12.61 -3.54
CA ALA A 90 7.72 -12.62 -4.83
C ALA A 90 6.81 -13.85 -5.01
N THR A 91 7.05 -14.91 -4.22
CA THR A 91 6.27 -16.14 -4.18
C THR A 91 5.14 -16.07 -3.14
N PRO A 92 4.20 -17.04 -3.12
CA PRO A 92 3.24 -17.19 -2.04
C PRO A 92 3.95 -17.21 -0.68
N CYS A 93 3.53 -16.34 0.23
CA CYS A 93 4.07 -16.28 1.57
C CYS A 93 3.23 -17.20 2.46
N SER A 94 3.73 -18.42 2.70
CA SER A 94 3.11 -19.35 3.64
C SER A 94 3.44 -18.91 5.05
N LEU A 95 2.45 -18.33 5.73
CA LEU A 95 2.58 -17.94 7.13
C LEU A 95 2.11 -19.08 8.03
N PRO A 96 2.71 -19.22 9.24
CA PRO A 96 2.11 -19.98 10.32
C PRO A 96 0.65 -19.56 10.55
N SER A 97 -0.21 -20.50 10.96
CA SER A 97 -1.66 -20.27 11.06
C SER A 97 -2.03 -19.14 12.02
N ASP A 98 -1.33 -19.06 13.15
CA ASP A 98 -1.46 -18.01 14.16
C ASP A 98 -1.07 -16.64 13.60
N MET A 99 0.02 -16.55 12.85
CA MET A 99 0.42 -15.31 12.17
C MET A 99 -0.59 -14.91 11.08
N SER A 100 -1.13 -15.88 10.34
CA SER A 100 -2.14 -15.60 9.31
C SER A 100 -3.44 -15.09 9.94
N GLU A 101 -3.88 -15.69 11.05
CA GLU A 101 -5.05 -15.26 11.81
C GLU A 101 -4.86 -13.86 12.38
N GLN A 102 -3.68 -13.59 12.96
CA GLN A 102 -3.32 -12.28 13.47
C GLN A 102 -3.31 -11.19 12.38
N GLN A 103 -2.92 -11.53 11.14
CA GLN A 103 -2.99 -10.60 10.01
C GLN A 103 -4.42 -10.34 9.53
N MET A 104 -5.30 -11.34 9.57
CA MET A 104 -6.71 -11.16 9.20
C MET A 104 -7.44 -10.22 10.15
N HIS A 105 -7.12 -10.31 11.45
CA HIS A 105 -7.74 -9.51 12.51
C HIS A 105 -6.93 -8.25 12.88
N ALA A 106 -5.93 -7.89 12.07
CA ALA A 106 -5.01 -6.78 12.34
C ALA A 106 -5.71 -5.45 12.61
N TYR A 107 -6.88 -5.23 12.00
CA TYR A 107 -7.57 -3.94 11.98
C TYR A 107 -9.03 -4.02 12.43
N ASP A 108 -9.41 -5.07 13.16
CA ASP A 108 -10.79 -5.26 13.63
C ASP A 108 -11.20 -4.19 14.65
N ASN A 109 -10.27 -3.76 15.50
CA ASN A 109 -10.50 -2.78 16.54
C ASN A 109 -9.21 -2.02 16.92
N ALA A 110 -9.35 -1.00 17.78
CA ALA A 110 -8.24 -0.14 18.19
C ALA A 110 -7.10 -0.90 18.87
N GLU A 111 -7.42 -1.92 19.68
CA GLU A 111 -6.41 -2.73 20.37
C GLU A 111 -5.58 -3.55 19.38
N SER A 112 -6.23 -4.22 18.43
CA SER A 112 -5.52 -4.98 17.38
C SER A 112 -4.69 -4.07 16.48
N ALA A 113 -5.21 -2.90 16.12
CA ALA A 113 -4.51 -1.92 15.29
C ALA A 113 -3.30 -1.32 16.02
N GLU A 114 -3.44 -0.92 17.30
CA GLU A 114 -2.31 -0.45 18.10
C GLU A 114 -1.25 -1.54 18.25
N PHE A 115 -1.65 -2.79 18.48
CA PHE A 115 -0.72 -3.91 18.55
C PHE A 115 0.10 -4.02 17.25
N VAL A 116 -0.54 -3.96 16.09
CA VAL A 116 0.13 -4.02 14.77
C VAL A 116 1.06 -2.84 14.56
N ALA A 117 0.63 -1.62 14.90
CA ALA A 117 1.44 -0.42 14.76
C ALA A 117 2.76 -0.54 15.54
N ARG A 118 2.68 -0.97 16.81
CA ARG A 118 3.84 -1.08 17.70
C ARG A 118 4.71 -2.30 17.40
N ASN A 119 4.09 -3.44 17.12
CA ASN A 119 4.81 -4.71 17.11
C ASN A 119 5.20 -5.19 15.72
N VAL A 120 4.46 -4.78 14.68
CA VAL A 120 4.65 -5.30 13.32
C VAL A 120 5.21 -4.23 12.38
N LEU A 121 4.58 -3.05 12.32
CA LEU A 121 4.88 -2.06 11.28
C LEU A 121 5.99 -1.09 11.65
N MET A 122 5.99 -0.56 12.88
CA MET A 122 6.83 0.59 13.22
C MET A 122 7.60 0.34 14.51
N LEU A 123 8.87 -0.07 14.36
CA LEU A 123 9.81 -0.17 15.49
C LEU A 123 9.88 1.15 16.30
N SER A 124 9.71 2.28 15.62
CA SER A 124 9.82 3.60 16.24
C SER A 124 8.73 3.92 17.27
N PHE A 125 7.60 3.20 17.26
CA PHE A 125 6.52 3.31 18.26
C PHE A 125 6.64 2.27 19.39
N ARG A 126 7.68 1.43 19.38
CA ARG A 126 8.02 0.64 20.58
C ARG A 126 8.68 1.48 21.68
N LEU A 127 9.31 2.58 21.28
CA LEU A 127 10.12 3.43 22.16
C LEU A 127 9.54 4.85 22.33
N ARG A 128 8.39 5.13 21.72
CA ARG A 128 7.73 6.43 21.72
C ARG A 128 6.22 6.27 21.80
N ASP A 129 5.54 7.34 22.16
CA ASP A 129 4.08 7.40 22.12
C ASP A 129 3.59 7.20 20.68
N LEU A 130 2.55 6.36 20.54
CA LEU A 130 1.87 6.14 19.28
C LEU A 130 0.82 7.26 19.11
N PRO A 131 0.91 8.09 18.07
CA PRO A 131 -0.11 9.12 17.86
C PRO A 131 -1.47 8.50 17.54
N ASP A 132 -2.54 9.02 18.14
CA ASP A 132 -3.90 8.50 18.00
C ASP A 132 -4.36 8.39 16.54
N PHE A 133 -3.96 9.35 15.70
CA PHE A 133 -4.33 9.37 14.28
C PHE A 133 -3.85 8.12 13.53
N VAL A 134 -2.79 7.45 13.97
CA VAL A 134 -2.28 6.23 13.32
C VAL A 134 -3.28 5.10 13.50
N VAL A 135 -3.81 4.91 14.71
CA VAL A 135 -4.83 3.89 14.98
C VAL A 135 -6.13 4.26 14.28
N ASP A 136 -6.53 5.53 14.32
CA ASP A 136 -7.73 6.01 13.63
C ASP A 136 -7.66 5.74 12.11
N ASP A 137 -6.51 5.98 11.49
CA ASP A 137 -6.31 5.77 10.06
C ASP A 137 -6.34 4.27 9.70
N MET A 138 -5.68 3.44 10.51
CA MET A 138 -5.69 1.97 10.34
C MET A 138 -7.09 1.37 10.40
N LEU A 139 -8.04 2.00 11.10
CA LEU A 139 -9.42 1.55 11.24
C LEU A 139 -10.38 2.06 10.15
N ARG A 140 -9.91 2.90 9.22
CA ARG A 140 -10.70 3.45 8.11
C ARG A 140 -10.78 2.52 6.89
N GLY A 141 -10.15 1.35 6.96
CA GLY A 141 -10.30 0.31 5.94
C GLY A 141 -11.76 -0.06 5.71
N ASN A 142 -12.09 -0.37 4.46
CA ASN A 142 -13.43 -0.75 4.05
C ASN A 142 -13.86 -2.05 4.75
N ARG A 143 -15.10 -2.08 5.25
CA ARG A 143 -15.69 -3.19 5.99
C ARG A 143 -16.69 -3.98 5.15
#